data_AF-A0A1F7W9Q4-F1
#
_entry.id   AF-A0A1F7W9Q4-F1
#
_cell.length_a   1.000
_cell.length_b   1.000
_cell.length_c   1.000
_cell.angle_alpha   90.00
_cell.angle_beta   90.00
_cell.angle_gamma   90.00
#
_symmetry.space_group_name_H-M   'P 1'
#
loop_
_entity.id
_entity.type
_entity.pdbx_description
1 polymer ?
#
loop_
_entity_poly.entity_id
_entity_poly.type
_entity_poly.pdbx_seq_one_letter_code
_entity_poly.pdbx_strand_id
1 'polypeptide(L)'
;MTFDCLSSRFVKESWFYDSIRLMIPPSVQVKDGRLPDNPGVYFYYGDGGKLLYVGKATSLKRRVATYFSERGDGRGARIAELVSKIARIDYVETPTVIEALVLEANQIKAHAPPYNVLGRDDKSFNYLVITNEEFPRPLLMRGLDLERLGVNPFDKALTPATKKKFLAVFGPYTSGLALKRALALIRPSIPWSTCAPGQKRSCFDRQLGKCPGVCVGEISKAEYRKTVRNLILFFEGKKTAIVRTLKRDMARAAAALDFERAAKLRGQVFALEHIRDVSLIMREDVDLPFAPVRDAGYLDLNGRVEAYDISNISGTSAVGSMVVFEEGKPAKALYRKFRIKTVKGANDFAMMEEVLRRRLSREAAGSKGWGLPALMVIDGGEGQVGRVLRVMDGFGVRVPVVGIAKGFDRKQDRLVYDRTDTELHRAVMRGKEILQRARDEAHRFAVSYHRTLRSKRS
;
A
#
# COMPACT_ATOMS: atom_id res chain seq x y z
N MET A 1 68.37 -14.68 -14.16
CA MET A 1 68.65 -13.37 -13.50
C MET A 1 67.78 -12.35 -14.22
N THR A 2 66.75 -11.73 -13.67
CA THR A 2 66.21 -11.57 -12.31
C THR A 2 64.69 -11.39 -12.47
N PHE A 3 63.90 -12.22 -11.78
CA PHE A 3 62.45 -12.12 -11.67
C PHE A 3 62.12 -11.78 -10.21
N ASP A 4 61.37 -10.70 -9.99
CA ASP A 4 60.31 -10.59 -8.97
C ASP A 4 59.97 -9.12 -8.70
N CYS A 5 58.79 -8.68 -9.15
CA CYS A 5 57.89 -7.79 -8.42
C CYS A 5 56.63 -7.60 -9.27
N LEU A 6 55.47 -8.04 -8.75
CA LEU A 6 54.09 -7.61 -9.05
C LEU A 6 53.13 -8.81 -8.94
N SER A 7 52.82 -9.19 -7.70
CA SER A 7 51.72 -10.10 -7.38
C SER A 7 51.00 -9.57 -6.14
N SER A 8 49.84 -8.93 -6.35
CA SER A 8 48.67 -8.95 -5.45
C SER A 8 47.70 -7.80 -5.77
N ARG A 9 47.02 -7.83 -6.92
CA ARG A 9 45.93 -6.85 -7.19
C ARG A 9 44.79 -7.35 -8.06
N PHE A 10 44.54 -8.67 -8.11
CA PHE A 10 43.49 -9.24 -8.95
C PHE A 10 42.77 -10.45 -8.32
N VAL A 11 42.33 -10.37 -7.05
CA VAL A 11 41.33 -11.31 -6.51
C VAL A 11 40.52 -10.64 -5.39
N LYS A 12 39.70 -9.61 -5.67
CA LYS A 12 38.76 -9.05 -4.67
C LYS A 12 37.40 -8.57 -5.21
N GLU A 13 37.03 -8.91 -6.44
CA GLU A 13 35.71 -8.54 -7.01
C GLU A 13 34.75 -9.72 -7.25
N SER A 14 35.08 -10.92 -6.77
CA SER A 14 34.23 -12.12 -6.95
C SER A 14 33.48 -12.58 -5.69
N TRP A 15 33.56 -11.85 -4.57
CA TRP A 15 33.05 -12.33 -3.26
C TRP A 15 31.80 -11.61 -2.74
N PHE A 16 31.22 -10.66 -3.48
CA PHE A 16 30.03 -9.92 -3.01
C PHE A 16 28.71 -10.37 -3.63
N TYR A 17 28.74 -11.24 -4.65
CA TYR A 17 27.53 -11.71 -5.33
C TYR A 17 27.13 -13.17 -5.06
N ASP A 18 27.95 -13.94 -4.32
CA ASP A 18 27.78 -15.39 -4.18
C ASP A 18 27.52 -15.91 -2.75
N SER A 19 27.21 -15.03 -1.80
CA SER A 19 27.00 -15.41 -0.38
C SER A 19 25.61 -15.12 0.18
N ILE A 20 24.55 -15.24 -0.63
CA ILE A 20 23.23 -15.65 -0.12
C ILE A 20 23.05 -17.11 -0.51
N ARG A 21 23.83 -18.00 0.12
CA ARG A 21 23.53 -19.43 0.10
C ARG A 21 22.12 -19.57 0.67
N LEU A 22 21.21 -20.15 -0.12
CA LEU A 22 19.83 -20.40 0.26
C LEU A 22 19.77 -21.05 1.66
N MET A 23 19.21 -20.35 2.64
CA MET A 23 18.94 -20.85 4.00
C MET A 23 17.75 -21.83 4.04
N ILE A 24 17.39 -22.48 2.92
CA ILE A 24 16.36 -23.52 2.95
C ILE A 24 17.03 -24.80 3.45
N PRO A 25 16.54 -25.44 4.53
CA PRO A 25 17.14 -26.65 5.06
C PRO A 25 17.26 -27.73 3.96
N PRO A 26 18.36 -28.51 3.90
CA PRO A 26 18.52 -29.58 2.92
C PRO A 26 17.41 -30.64 2.95
N SER A 27 16.68 -30.74 4.06
CA SER A 27 15.52 -31.62 4.23
C SER A 27 14.30 -31.19 3.41
N VAL A 28 14.24 -29.93 2.95
CA VAL A 28 13.11 -29.41 2.19
C VAL A 28 13.37 -29.55 0.69
N GLN A 29 12.52 -30.31 0.01
CA GLN A 29 12.60 -30.47 -1.44
C GLN A 29 12.05 -29.25 -2.15
N VAL A 30 12.81 -28.67 -3.07
CA VAL A 30 12.36 -27.54 -3.91
C VAL A 30 12.18 -28.04 -5.34
N LYS A 31 11.03 -27.74 -5.95
CA LYS A 31 10.77 -28.03 -7.38
C LYS A 31 11.94 -27.52 -8.24
N ASP A 32 12.43 -28.38 -9.13
CA ASP A 32 13.56 -28.11 -10.03
C ASP A 32 14.89 -27.72 -9.30
N GLY A 33 14.97 -27.94 -7.98
CA GLY A 33 16.14 -27.64 -7.15
C GLY A 33 16.45 -26.15 -6.97
N ARG A 34 15.65 -25.24 -7.54
CA ARG A 34 15.90 -23.80 -7.51
C ARG A 34 14.63 -22.98 -7.54
N LEU A 35 14.70 -21.75 -7.03
CA LEU A 35 13.62 -20.77 -7.08
C LEU A 35 13.98 -19.63 -8.04
N PRO A 36 13.08 -19.26 -8.98
CA PRO A 36 13.33 -18.17 -9.92
C PRO A 36 13.16 -16.78 -9.25
N ASP A 37 13.83 -15.76 -9.78
CA ASP A 37 13.66 -14.35 -9.37
C ASP A 37 12.54 -13.67 -10.18
N ASN A 38 11.44 -14.39 -10.41
CA ASN A 38 10.27 -13.95 -11.18
C ASN A 38 9.01 -13.92 -10.32
N PRO A 39 7.96 -13.17 -10.73
CA PRO A 39 6.65 -13.22 -10.09
C PRO A 39 6.03 -14.61 -10.20
N GLY A 40 5.22 -14.97 -9.22
CA GLY A 40 4.50 -16.23 -9.26
C GLY A 40 3.81 -16.59 -7.97
N VAL A 41 3.32 -17.82 -7.94
CA VAL A 41 2.68 -18.44 -6.78
C VAL A 41 3.53 -19.61 -6.31
N TYR A 42 3.81 -19.66 -5.00
CA TYR A 42 4.50 -20.76 -4.35
C TYR A 42 3.55 -21.55 -3.45
N PHE A 43 3.88 -22.82 -3.26
CA PHE A 43 3.07 -23.81 -2.56
C PHE A 43 3.96 -24.52 -1.55
N TYR A 44 3.53 -24.58 -0.29
CA TYR A 44 4.20 -25.36 0.74
C TYR A 44 3.40 -26.62 1.03
N TYR A 45 4.08 -27.75 0.89
CA TYR A 45 3.55 -29.07 1.19
C TYR A 45 4.25 -29.63 2.42
N GLY A 46 3.48 -30.28 3.28
CA GLY A 46 4.02 -31.06 4.38
C GLY A 46 4.19 -32.52 4.01
N ASP A 47 4.46 -33.32 5.02
CA ASP A 47 4.58 -34.77 4.88
C ASP A 47 3.31 -35.39 4.27
N GLY A 48 3.49 -36.44 3.48
CA GLY A 48 2.40 -37.10 2.75
C GLY A 48 1.79 -36.26 1.61
N GLY A 49 2.43 -35.16 1.19
CA GLY A 49 1.98 -34.36 0.04
C GLY A 49 0.79 -33.45 0.32
N LYS A 50 0.48 -33.19 1.60
CA LYS A 50 -0.62 -32.30 2.00
C LYS A 50 -0.26 -30.84 1.74
N LEU A 51 -1.07 -30.12 0.97
CA LEU A 51 -0.90 -28.67 0.76
C LEU A 51 -1.21 -27.89 2.05
N LEU A 52 -0.20 -27.21 2.59
CA LEU A 52 -0.27 -26.45 3.83
C LEU A 52 -0.59 -24.98 3.59
N TYR A 53 0.07 -24.38 2.60
CA TYR A 53 0.02 -22.94 2.34
C TYR A 53 0.24 -22.61 0.86
N VAL A 54 -0.43 -21.57 0.39
CA VAL A 54 -0.26 -20.96 -0.94
C VAL A 54 0.01 -19.47 -0.75
N GLY A 55 1.02 -18.94 -1.43
CA GLY A 55 1.31 -17.51 -1.43
C GLY A 55 1.78 -16.98 -2.77
N LYS A 56 1.59 -15.68 -3.02
CA LYS A 56 2.14 -14.95 -4.17
C LYS A 56 3.42 -14.18 -3.84
N ALA A 57 4.22 -13.89 -4.87
CA ALA A 57 5.45 -13.10 -4.75
C ALA A 57 5.71 -12.26 -6.02
N THR A 58 6.40 -11.11 -5.90
CA THR A 58 7.09 -10.50 -7.08
C THR A 58 8.38 -11.24 -7.45
N SER A 59 9.00 -11.88 -6.46
CA SER A 59 10.18 -12.72 -6.62
C SER A 59 10.01 -13.96 -5.76
N LEU A 60 9.79 -15.11 -6.40
CA LEU A 60 9.66 -16.40 -5.73
C LEU A 60 10.91 -16.69 -4.87
N LYS A 61 12.10 -16.48 -5.43
CA LYS A 61 13.38 -16.65 -4.73
C LYS A 61 13.48 -15.82 -3.45
N ARG A 62 13.26 -14.50 -3.54
CA ARG A 62 13.38 -13.60 -2.38
C ARG A 62 12.30 -13.87 -1.35
N ARG A 63 11.06 -14.07 -1.80
CA ARG A 63 9.90 -14.25 -0.91
C ARG A 63 10.02 -15.52 -0.09
N VAL A 64 10.37 -16.65 -0.72
CA VAL A 64 10.53 -17.92 0.00
C VAL A 64 11.72 -17.83 0.95
N ALA A 65 12.84 -17.24 0.53
CA ALA A 65 14.01 -17.06 1.40
C ALA A 65 13.68 -16.29 2.70
N THR A 66 12.77 -15.32 2.68
CA THR A 66 12.34 -14.58 3.87
C THR A 66 11.78 -15.49 4.97
N TYR A 67 11.09 -16.59 4.64
CA TYR A 67 10.56 -17.53 5.63
C TYR A 67 11.67 -18.25 6.42
N PHE A 68 12.81 -18.50 5.77
CA PHE A 68 13.91 -19.28 6.30
C PHE A 68 15.08 -18.44 6.82
N SER A 69 15.09 -17.12 6.55
CA SER A 69 16.17 -16.24 7.02
C SER A 69 16.26 -16.17 8.55
N GLU A 70 17.45 -16.34 9.12
CA GLU A 70 17.79 -16.38 10.57
C GLU A 70 17.56 -15.06 11.35
N ARG A 71 16.67 -14.17 10.92
CA ARG A 71 16.18 -13.12 11.82
C ARG A 71 15.24 -13.78 12.82
N GLY A 72 15.82 -14.15 13.96
CA GLY A 72 15.17 -14.74 15.10
C GLY A 72 14.01 -13.89 15.61
N ASP A 73 13.18 -14.53 16.45
CA ASP A 73 12.30 -13.90 17.44
C ASP A 73 11.15 -12.98 16.95
N GLY A 74 11.07 -12.64 15.66
CA GLY A 74 9.99 -11.79 15.11
C GLY A 74 8.92 -12.49 14.26
N ARG A 75 9.08 -13.78 13.91
CA ARG A 75 8.24 -14.46 12.90
C ARG A 75 6.85 -14.84 13.41
N GLY A 76 6.57 -14.70 14.71
CA GLY A 76 5.33 -15.21 15.30
C GLY A 76 5.29 -16.73 15.34
N ALA A 77 4.64 -17.28 16.37
CA ALA A 77 4.58 -18.72 16.63
C ALA A 77 4.06 -19.52 15.41
N ARG A 78 3.13 -18.92 14.66
CA ARG A 78 2.44 -19.59 13.55
C ARG A 78 3.27 -19.73 12.27
N ILE A 79 4.09 -18.73 11.94
CA ILE A 79 5.02 -18.87 10.80
C ILE A 79 6.08 -19.91 11.16
N ALA A 80 6.59 -19.90 12.39
CA ALA A 80 7.56 -20.90 12.84
C ALA A 80 6.99 -22.32 12.75
N GLU A 81 5.73 -22.52 13.17
CA GLU A 81 5.02 -23.79 13.05
C GLU A 81 4.76 -24.20 11.58
N LEU A 82 4.40 -23.25 10.71
CA LEU A 82 4.26 -23.53 9.28
C LEU A 82 5.60 -24.01 8.71
N VAL A 83 6.67 -23.26 8.96
CA VAL A 83 8.01 -23.53 8.42
C VAL A 83 8.55 -24.88 8.87
N SER A 84 8.32 -25.26 10.13
CA SER A 84 8.79 -26.56 10.64
C SER A 84 8.10 -27.77 10.00
N LYS A 85 6.93 -27.57 9.38
CA LYS A 85 6.17 -28.64 8.71
C LYS A 85 6.39 -28.70 7.20
N ILE A 86 7.20 -27.82 6.62
CA ILE A 86 7.45 -27.81 5.17
C ILE A 86 8.37 -28.97 4.81
N ALA A 87 7.90 -29.87 3.96
CA ALA A 87 8.68 -30.96 3.36
C ALA A 87 9.00 -30.69 1.88
N ARG A 88 8.09 -30.01 1.15
CA ARG A 88 8.28 -29.67 -0.28
C ARG A 88 7.77 -28.27 -0.61
N ILE A 89 8.49 -27.57 -1.49
CA ILE A 89 8.14 -26.27 -2.05
C ILE A 89 7.97 -26.41 -3.56
N ASP A 90 6.76 -26.15 -4.06
CA ASP A 90 6.50 -26.01 -5.49
C ASP A 90 6.20 -24.56 -5.86
N TYR A 91 6.27 -24.25 -7.15
CA TYR A 91 5.91 -22.94 -7.67
C TYR A 91 5.37 -22.98 -9.10
N VAL A 92 4.65 -21.92 -9.45
CA VAL A 92 4.19 -21.58 -10.80
C VAL A 92 4.58 -20.13 -11.08
N GLU A 93 5.41 -19.90 -12.08
CA GLU A 93 5.78 -18.56 -12.55
C GLU A 93 4.60 -17.91 -13.28
N THR A 94 4.45 -16.60 -13.10
CA THR A 94 3.45 -15.81 -13.81
C THR A 94 4.12 -14.62 -14.52
N PRO A 95 3.63 -14.21 -15.70
CA PRO A 95 4.21 -13.07 -16.41
C PRO A 95 4.11 -11.75 -15.64
N THR A 96 3.06 -11.61 -14.82
CA THR A 96 2.81 -10.41 -14.02
C THR A 96 2.43 -10.75 -12.58
N VAL A 97 2.51 -9.74 -11.74
CA VAL A 97 2.15 -9.78 -10.31
C VAL A 97 0.63 -9.90 -10.13
N ILE A 98 -0.18 -9.26 -10.97
CA ILE A 98 -1.63 -9.44 -11.00
C ILE A 98 -2.01 -10.88 -11.29
N GLU A 99 -1.34 -11.54 -12.23
CA GLU A 99 -1.61 -12.95 -12.53
C GLU A 99 -1.25 -13.85 -11.35
N ALA A 100 -0.16 -13.55 -10.61
CA ALA A 100 0.14 -14.23 -9.35
C ALA A 100 -0.96 -14.01 -8.31
N LEU A 101 -1.49 -12.80 -8.17
CA LEU A 101 -2.60 -12.47 -7.26
C LEU A 101 -3.87 -13.26 -7.61
N VAL A 102 -4.23 -13.33 -8.88
CA VAL A 102 -5.41 -14.07 -9.35
C VAL A 102 -5.21 -15.57 -9.15
N LEU A 103 -4.03 -16.10 -9.50
CA LEU A 103 -3.72 -17.51 -9.35
C LEU A 103 -3.71 -17.93 -7.87
N GLU A 104 -3.10 -17.14 -6.98
CA GLU A 104 -3.11 -17.38 -5.52
C GLU A 104 -4.55 -17.50 -5.01
N ALA A 105 -5.41 -16.52 -5.31
CA ALA A 105 -6.80 -16.54 -4.86
C ALA A 105 -7.55 -17.79 -5.35
N ASN A 106 -7.35 -18.17 -6.62
CA ASN A 106 -7.97 -19.37 -7.21
C ASN A 106 -7.48 -20.67 -6.53
N GLN A 107 -6.19 -20.75 -6.21
CA GLN A 107 -5.60 -21.91 -5.52
C GLN A 107 -6.06 -22.01 -4.05
N ILE A 108 -6.13 -20.89 -3.33
CA ILE A 108 -6.67 -20.86 -1.98
C ILE A 108 -8.14 -21.27 -1.99
N LYS A 109 -8.95 -20.78 -2.94
CA LYS A 109 -10.36 -21.16 -3.07
C LYS A 109 -10.53 -22.66 -3.38
N ALA A 110 -9.69 -23.20 -4.27
CA ALA A 110 -9.81 -24.59 -4.72
C ALA A 110 -9.44 -25.60 -3.63
N HIS A 111 -8.41 -25.30 -2.83
CA HIS A 111 -7.79 -26.24 -1.90
C HIS A 111 -8.02 -25.92 -0.42
N ALA A 112 -8.44 -24.69 -0.08
CA ALA A 112 -8.61 -24.21 1.29
C ALA A 112 -7.47 -24.62 2.24
N PRO A 113 -6.19 -24.30 1.93
CA PRO A 113 -5.07 -24.76 2.74
C PRO A 113 -5.19 -24.28 4.20
N PRO A 114 -4.83 -25.13 5.18
CA PRO A 114 -5.08 -24.85 6.60
C PRO A 114 -4.41 -23.55 7.05
N TYR A 115 -3.18 -23.28 6.59
CA TYR A 115 -2.48 -22.06 6.97
C TYR A 115 -2.99 -20.83 6.21
N ASN A 116 -3.75 -20.95 5.12
CA ASN A 116 -4.40 -19.79 4.51
C ASN A 116 -5.72 -19.43 5.19
N VAL A 117 -6.45 -20.42 5.71
CA VAL A 117 -7.83 -20.28 6.21
C VAL A 117 -7.90 -20.10 7.73
N LEU A 118 -7.15 -20.88 8.51
CA LEU A 118 -7.16 -20.80 9.97
C LEU A 118 -6.55 -19.45 10.42
N GLY A 119 -6.95 -18.91 11.58
CA GLY A 119 -6.29 -17.81 12.30
C GLY A 119 -6.00 -16.51 11.52
N ARG A 120 -6.93 -16.07 10.66
CA ARG A 120 -6.98 -14.65 10.31
C ARG A 120 -7.69 -13.91 11.44
N ASP A 121 -6.97 -13.05 12.15
CA ASP A 121 -7.56 -12.07 13.06
C ASP A 121 -8.66 -11.30 12.33
N ASP A 122 -9.89 -11.33 12.86
CA ASP A 122 -11.06 -10.43 12.75
C ASP A 122 -11.39 -9.73 11.41
N LYS A 123 -10.66 -10.04 10.34
CA LYS A 123 -10.69 -9.40 9.03
C LYS A 123 -11.00 -10.47 8.00
N SER A 124 -12.30 -10.58 7.70
CA SER A 124 -12.80 -11.39 6.59
C SER A 124 -12.07 -11.05 5.28
N PHE A 125 -11.85 -12.07 4.46
CA PHE A 125 -11.23 -11.92 3.15
C PHE A 125 -11.96 -10.90 2.27
N ASN A 126 -11.24 -10.32 1.32
CA ASN A 126 -11.86 -9.49 0.29
C ASN A 126 -12.25 -10.35 -0.90
N TYR A 127 -13.36 -10.01 -1.52
CA TYR A 127 -13.89 -10.66 -2.70
C TYR A 127 -14.23 -9.62 -3.75
N LEU A 128 -14.00 -9.98 -5.01
CA LEU A 128 -14.52 -9.24 -6.16
C LEU A 128 -15.78 -9.96 -6.62
N VAL A 129 -16.92 -9.29 -6.54
CA VAL A 129 -18.18 -9.80 -7.05
C VAL A 129 -18.60 -9.06 -8.30
N ILE A 130 -19.21 -9.77 -9.24
CA ILE A 130 -19.84 -9.20 -10.42
C ILE A 130 -21.35 -9.35 -10.24
N THR A 131 -22.08 -8.25 -10.13
CA THR A 131 -23.55 -8.28 -9.95
C THR A 131 -24.27 -8.88 -11.16
N ASN A 132 -25.44 -9.46 -10.95
CA ASN A 132 -26.33 -9.94 -12.01
C ASN A 132 -27.48 -8.94 -12.27
N GLU A 133 -27.12 -7.70 -12.57
CA GLU A 133 -28.05 -6.69 -13.04
C GLU A 133 -27.91 -6.47 -14.54
N GLU A 134 -28.76 -5.65 -15.13
CA GLU A 134 -28.76 -5.38 -16.57
C GLU A 134 -27.39 -4.91 -17.10
N PHE A 135 -26.74 -4.04 -16.33
CA PHE A 135 -25.36 -3.61 -16.51
C PHE A 135 -24.52 -4.08 -15.31
N PRO A 136 -23.93 -5.29 -15.36
CA PRO A 136 -23.15 -5.86 -14.26
C PRO A 136 -22.04 -4.94 -13.74
N ARG A 137 -21.92 -4.82 -12.43
CA ARG A 137 -20.91 -4.01 -11.76
C ARG A 137 -19.94 -4.89 -10.98
N PRO A 138 -18.62 -4.71 -11.16
CA PRO A 138 -17.64 -5.26 -10.26
C PRO A 138 -17.59 -4.46 -8.96
N LEU A 139 -17.85 -5.14 -7.84
CA LEU A 139 -17.86 -4.56 -6.50
C LEU A 139 -16.90 -5.33 -5.60
N LEU A 140 -16.31 -4.63 -4.64
CA LEU A 140 -15.48 -5.23 -3.60
C LEU A 140 -16.34 -5.46 -2.37
N MET A 141 -16.38 -6.70 -1.89
CA MET A 141 -17.13 -7.10 -0.70
C MET A 141 -16.23 -7.85 0.27
N ARG A 142 -16.54 -7.76 1.57
CA ARG A 142 -15.91 -8.63 2.56
C ARG A 142 -16.64 -9.97 2.63
N GLY A 143 -15.94 -11.02 3.04
CA GLY A 143 -16.53 -12.36 3.20
C GLY A 143 -17.77 -12.35 4.10
N LEU A 144 -17.73 -11.61 5.21
CA LEU A 144 -18.87 -11.48 6.13
C LEU A 144 -20.09 -10.82 5.47
N ASP A 145 -19.89 -9.87 4.56
CA ASP A 145 -20.98 -9.23 3.81
C ASP A 145 -21.62 -10.21 2.82
N LEU A 146 -20.84 -11.13 2.26
CA LEU A 146 -21.35 -12.19 1.39
C LEU A 146 -22.14 -13.23 2.17
N GLU A 147 -21.64 -13.65 3.33
CA GLU A 147 -22.33 -14.58 4.22
C GLU A 147 -23.68 -14.03 4.68
N ARG A 148 -23.74 -12.73 5.03
CA ARG A 148 -25.00 -12.02 5.34
C ARG A 148 -26.00 -12.03 4.18
N LEU A 149 -25.52 -12.13 2.94
CA LEU A 149 -26.36 -12.26 1.75
C LEU A 149 -26.73 -13.72 1.43
N GLY A 150 -26.37 -14.67 2.29
CA GLY A 150 -26.57 -16.10 2.10
C GLY A 150 -25.64 -16.71 1.06
N VAL A 151 -24.46 -16.12 0.86
CA VAL A 151 -23.45 -16.60 -0.09
C VAL A 151 -22.25 -17.11 0.68
N ASN A 152 -21.99 -18.41 0.60
CA ASN A 152 -20.73 -18.95 1.09
C ASN A 152 -19.61 -18.55 0.12
N PRO A 153 -18.65 -17.74 0.56
CA PRO A 153 -17.67 -17.15 -0.34
C PRO A 153 -16.59 -18.15 -0.80
N PHE A 154 -16.49 -19.32 -0.14
CA PHE A 154 -15.60 -20.42 -0.53
C PHE A 154 -16.25 -21.43 -1.49
N ASP A 155 -17.54 -21.29 -1.81
CA ASP A 155 -18.19 -22.19 -2.76
C ASP A 155 -17.48 -22.17 -4.12
N LYS A 156 -17.10 -23.36 -4.60
CA LYS A 156 -16.42 -23.54 -5.89
C LYS A 156 -17.29 -23.08 -7.06
N ALA A 157 -18.60 -23.22 -6.93
CA ALA A 157 -19.59 -22.79 -7.91
C ALA A 157 -20.73 -22.01 -7.24
N LEU A 158 -21.27 -21.03 -7.95
CA LEU A 158 -22.41 -20.25 -7.44
C LEU A 158 -23.67 -21.13 -7.39
N THR A 159 -24.35 -21.14 -6.23
CA THR A 159 -25.66 -21.77 -6.08
C THR A 159 -26.71 -21.09 -6.96
N PRO A 160 -27.85 -21.75 -7.26
CA PRO A 160 -28.95 -21.11 -8.00
C PRO A 160 -29.45 -19.80 -7.37
N ALA A 161 -29.49 -19.74 -6.03
CA ALA A 161 -29.86 -18.53 -5.30
C ALA A 161 -28.82 -17.41 -5.49
N THR A 162 -27.53 -17.75 -5.41
CA THR A 162 -26.44 -16.79 -5.62
C THR A 162 -26.39 -16.28 -7.07
N LYS A 163 -26.66 -17.14 -8.06
CA LYS A 163 -26.69 -16.75 -9.48
C LYS A 163 -27.73 -15.68 -9.79
N LYS A 164 -28.81 -15.57 -9.01
CA LYS A 164 -29.77 -14.46 -9.13
C LYS A 164 -29.17 -13.10 -8.74
N LYS A 165 -28.17 -13.08 -7.86
CA LYS A 165 -27.53 -11.87 -7.34
C LYS A 165 -26.22 -11.53 -8.05
N PHE A 166 -25.42 -12.54 -8.38
CA PHE A 166 -24.07 -12.38 -8.90
C PHE A 166 -23.82 -13.28 -10.10
N LEU A 167 -23.12 -12.73 -11.11
CA LEU A 167 -22.58 -13.49 -12.23
C LEU A 167 -21.29 -14.23 -11.86
N ALA A 168 -20.47 -13.66 -10.97
CA ALA A 168 -19.22 -14.25 -10.53
C ALA A 168 -18.82 -13.74 -9.14
N VAL A 169 -18.09 -14.57 -8.38
CA VAL A 169 -17.48 -14.23 -7.09
C VAL A 169 -16.04 -14.76 -7.08
N PHE A 170 -15.08 -13.85 -7.08
CA PHE A 170 -13.66 -14.13 -7.08
C PHE A 170 -13.02 -13.78 -5.74
N GLY A 171 -11.98 -14.53 -5.38
CA GLY A 171 -11.34 -14.51 -4.07
C GLY A 171 -11.21 -15.93 -3.55
N PRO A 172 -10.79 -16.12 -2.29
CA PRO A 172 -10.50 -15.09 -1.31
C PRO A 172 -9.22 -14.30 -1.63
N TYR A 173 -9.30 -12.97 -1.62
CA TYR A 173 -8.12 -12.11 -1.71
C TYR A 173 -7.60 -11.75 -0.34
N THR A 174 -6.30 -11.97 -0.18
CA THR A 174 -5.60 -11.76 1.09
C THR A 174 -5.48 -10.28 1.45
N SER A 175 -5.37 -9.41 0.43
CA SER A 175 -5.24 -7.95 0.55
C SER A 175 -6.22 -7.21 -0.36
N GLY A 176 -7.07 -6.38 0.24
CA GLY A 176 -7.98 -5.50 -0.51
C GLY A 176 -7.25 -4.38 -1.27
N LEU A 177 -6.06 -3.95 -0.80
CA LEU A 177 -5.26 -2.92 -1.47
C LEU A 177 -4.64 -3.46 -2.75
N ALA A 178 -4.05 -4.66 -2.72
CA ALA A 178 -3.53 -5.32 -3.92
C ALA A 178 -4.63 -5.51 -4.96
N LEU A 179 -5.81 -5.99 -4.54
CA LEU A 179 -6.95 -6.15 -5.44
C LEU A 179 -7.42 -4.83 -6.06
N LYS A 180 -7.54 -3.75 -5.27
CA LYS A 180 -7.90 -2.42 -5.80
C LYS A 180 -6.90 -1.91 -6.83
N ARG A 181 -5.61 -2.09 -6.56
CA ARG A 181 -4.54 -1.68 -7.48
C ARG A 181 -4.53 -2.54 -8.75
N ALA A 182 -4.73 -3.85 -8.62
CA ALA A 182 -4.85 -4.77 -9.75
C ALA A 182 -6.00 -4.34 -10.67
N LEU A 183 -7.18 -4.06 -10.10
CA LEU A 183 -8.32 -3.52 -10.82
C LEU A 183 -7.96 -2.20 -11.53
N ALA A 184 -7.28 -1.27 -10.85
CA ALA A 184 -6.88 0.00 -11.47
C ALA A 184 -5.98 -0.19 -12.70
N LEU A 185 -5.07 -1.17 -12.69
CA LEU A 185 -4.21 -1.49 -13.84
C LEU A 185 -4.95 -2.17 -14.99
N ILE A 186 -5.97 -2.99 -14.70
CA ILE A 186 -6.74 -3.70 -15.73
C ILE A 186 -7.75 -2.76 -16.39
N ARG A 187 -8.26 -1.77 -15.66
CA ARG A 187 -9.33 -0.83 -16.10
C ARG A 187 -9.12 -0.23 -17.49
N PRO A 188 -7.90 0.19 -17.92
CA PRO A 188 -7.69 0.73 -19.26
C PRO A 188 -7.92 -0.30 -20.37
N SER A 189 -7.56 -1.56 -20.12
CA SER A 189 -7.72 -2.65 -21.09
C SER A 189 -9.13 -3.23 -21.12
N ILE A 190 -9.79 -3.32 -19.95
CA ILE A 190 -11.14 -3.82 -19.77
C ILE A 190 -11.94 -2.74 -19.02
N PRO A 191 -12.51 -1.75 -19.72
CA PRO A 191 -13.20 -0.63 -19.06
C PRO A 191 -14.60 -1.03 -18.60
N TRP A 192 -14.82 -1.13 -17.29
CA TRP A 192 -16.15 -1.42 -16.72
C TRP A 192 -16.84 -0.17 -16.17
N SER A 193 -18.12 -0.30 -15.86
CA SER A 193 -18.92 0.69 -15.17
C SER A 193 -19.17 0.30 -13.72
N THR A 194 -19.25 1.29 -12.84
CA THR A 194 -19.78 1.17 -11.47
C THR A 194 -21.01 2.06 -11.26
N CYS A 195 -21.43 2.81 -12.28
CA CYS A 195 -22.60 3.69 -12.23
C CYS A 195 -23.87 2.99 -12.75
N ALA A 196 -25.02 3.52 -12.34
CA ALA A 196 -26.33 3.13 -12.84
C ALA A 196 -26.70 3.90 -14.12
N PRO A 197 -27.52 3.32 -15.02
CA PRO A 197 -28.03 4.00 -16.21
C PRO A 197 -29.00 5.14 -15.87
N GLY A 198 -29.36 5.96 -16.87
CA GLY A 198 -30.42 6.98 -16.76
C GLY A 198 -29.98 8.35 -16.23
N GLN A 199 -28.68 8.65 -16.26
CA GLN A 199 -28.13 9.94 -15.84
C GLN A 199 -28.09 10.94 -16.99
N LYS A 200 -28.35 12.22 -16.70
CA LYS A 200 -28.29 13.32 -17.68
C LYS A 200 -26.86 13.70 -18.09
N ARG A 201 -25.88 13.49 -17.21
CA ARG A 201 -24.46 13.85 -17.44
C ARG A 201 -23.57 12.63 -17.29
N SER A 202 -22.49 12.59 -18.06
CA SER A 202 -21.49 11.54 -17.98
C SER A 202 -20.76 11.57 -16.63
N CYS A 203 -20.45 10.39 -16.10
CA CYS A 203 -19.69 10.29 -14.86
C CYS A 203 -18.21 10.63 -15.08
N PHE A 204 -17.50 10.98 -14.00
CA PHE A 204 -16.08 11.32 -14.05
C PHE A 204 -15.22 10.20 -14.66
N ASP A 205 -15.48 8.94 -14.31
CA ASP A 205 -14.78 7.79 -14.92
C ASP A 205 -14.98 7.72 -16.43
N ARG A 206 -16.13 8.15 -16.96
CA ARG A 206 -16.37 8.19 -18.41
C ARG A 206 -15.53 9.27 -19.08
N GLN A 207 -15.44 10.45 -18.45
CA GLN A 207 -14.60 11.57 -18.90
C GLN A 207 -13.11 11.19 -18.90
N LEU A 208 -12.69 10.35 -17.96
CA LEU A 208 -11.35 9.78 -17.91
C LEU A 208 -11.13 8.55 -18.81
N GLY A 209 -12.13 8.13 -19.60
CA GLY A 209 -12.04 6.95 -20.46
C GLY A 209 -12.03 5.58 -19.74
N LYS A 210 -12.32 5.55 -18.44
CA LYS A 210 -12.34 4.34 -17.60
C LYS A 210 -13.70 3.64 -17.53
N CYS A 211 -14.77 4.35 -17.89
CA CYS A 211 -16.13 3.82 -17.97
C CYS A 211 -16.61 3.88 -19.42
N PRO A 212 -17.32 2.86 -19.93
CA PRO A 212 -17.85 2.85 -21.29
C PRO A 212 -19.15 3.66 -21.47
N GLY A 213 -19.60 4.39 -20.45
CA GLY A 213 -20.72 5.34 -20.58
C GLY A 213 -22.10 4.75 -20.30
N VAL A 214 -22.20 3.74 -19.44
CA VAL A 214 -23.49 3.14 -19.02
C VAL A 214 -24.47 4.18 -18.48
N CYS A 215 -23.98 5.16 -17.71
CA CYS A 215 -24.83 6.20 -17.12
C CYS A 215 -25.61 7.03 -18.15
N VAL A 216 -25.03 7.29 -19.31
CA VAL A 216 -25.60 8.14 -20.37
C VAL A 216 -26.10 7.34 -21.58
N GLY A 217 -26.06 6.01 -21.51
CA GLY A 217 -26.56 5.12 -22.57
C GLY A 217 -25.65 4.99 -23.80
N GLU A 218 -24.37 5.36 -23.71
CA GLU A 218 -23.44 5.30 -24.85
C GLU A 218 -23.02 3.88 -25.25
N ILE A 219 -23.10 2.91 -24.34
CA ILE A 219 -22.80 1.51 -24.63
C ILE A 219 -24.06 0.66 -24.52
N SER A 220 -24.24 -0.23 -25.50
CA SER A 220 -25.35 -1.18 -25.49
C SER A 220 -25.19 -2.25 -24.40
N LYS A 221 -26.31 -2.79 -23.90
CA LYS A 221 -26.33 -3.91 -22.93
C LYS A 221 -25.50 -5.10 -23.44
N ALA A 222 -25.64 -5.43 -24.72
CA ALA A 222 -24.97 -6.56 -25.35
C ALA A 222 -23.45 -6.38 -25.42
N GLU A 223 -22.97 -5.19 -25.77
CA GLU A 223 -21.54 -4.89 -25.81
C GLU A 223 -20.94 -4.83 -24.41
N TYR A 224 -21.64 -4.21 -23.46
CA TYR A 224 -21.17 -4.16 -22.08
C TYR A 224 -21.03 -5.55 -21.47
N ARG A 225 -21.96 -6.47 -21.77
CA ARG A 225 -21.85 -7.88 -21.37
C ARG A 225 -20.60 -8.58 -21.93
N LYS A 226 -20.12 -8.21 -23.13
CA LYS A 226 -18.84 -8.72 -23.66
C LYS A 226 -17.67 -8.22 -22.80
N THR A 227 -17.69 -6.95 -22.40
CA THR A 227 -16.67 -6.38 -21.52
C THR A 227 -16.64 -7.06 -20.16
N VAL A 228 -17.80 -7.27 -19.55
CA VAL A 228 -17.93 -7.99 -18.26
C VAL A 228 -17.44 -9.44 -18.38
N ARG A 229 -17.73 -10.11 -19.51
CA ARG A 229 -17.22 -11.46 -19.77
C ARG A 229 -15.69 -11.48 -19.84
N ASN A 230 -15.06 -10.50 -20.46
CA ASN A 230 -13.60 -10.40 -20.49
C ASN A 230 -13.04 -10.18 -19.08
N LEU A 231 -13.70 -9.37 -18.23
CA LEU A 231 -13.31 -9.20 -16.84
C LEU A 231 -13.39 -10.53 -16.07
N ILE A 232 -14.47 -11.29 -16.24
CA ILE A 232 -14.65 -12.62 -15.64
C ILE A 232 -13.54 -13.56 -16.08
N LEU A 233 -13.30 -13.68 -17.39
CA LEU A 233 -12.24 -14.53 -17.95
C LEU A 233 -10.85 -14.15 -17.42
N PHE A 234 -10.61 -12.86 -17.16
CA PHE A 234 -9.33 -12.39 -16.65
C PHE A 234 -9.10 -12.94 -15.23
N PHE A 235 -10.09 -12.81 -14.36
CA PHE A 235 -10.04 -13.33 -12.99
C PHE A 235 -10.16 -14.86 -12.89
N GLU A 236 -10.59 -15.54 -13.96
CA GLU A 236 -10.43 -16.99 -14.13
C GLU A 236 -9.02 -17.41 -14.59
N GLY A 237 -8.11 -16.46 -14.85
CA GLY A 237 -6.76 -16.73 -15.36
C GLY A 237 -6.70 -17.01 -16.87
N LYS A 238 -7.77 -16.75 -17.62
CA LYS A 238 -7.89 -17.05 -19.06
C LYS A 238 -7.49 -15.86 -19.94
N LYS A 239 -6.39 -15.17 -19.59
CA LYS A 239 -5.87 -13.98 -20.33
C LYS A 239 -5.65 -14.27 -21.82
N THR A 240 -5.06 -15.42 -22.14
CA THR A 240 -4.77 -15.84 -23.52
C THR A 240 -6.03 -15.91 -24.38
N ALA A 241 -7.15 -16.37 -23.82
CA ALA A 241 -8.44 -16.42 -24.51
C ALA A 241 -8.99 -15.02 -24.82
N ILE A 242 -8.81 -14.06 -23.91
CA ILE A 242 -9.21 -12.66 -24.10
C ILE A 242 -8.41 -12.04 -25.24
N VAL A 243 -7.09 -12.13 -25.18
CA VAL A 243 -6.18 -11.57 -26.20
C VAL A 243 -6.50 -12.14 -27.58
N ARG A 244 -6.71 -13.46 -27.68
CA ARG A 244 -7.10 -14.11 -28.94
C ARG A 244 -8.42 -13.56 -29.50
N THR A 245 -9.40 -13.34 -28.63
CA THR A 245 -10.71 -12.79 -29.03
C THR A 245 -10.58 -11.35 -29.50
N LEU A 246 -9.85 -10.50 -28.75
CA LEU A 246 -9.63 -9.11 -29.13
C LEU A 246 -8.85 -8.97 -30.44
N LYS A 247 -7.82 -9.80 -30.69
CA LYS A 247 -7.09 -9.83 -31.96
C LYS A 247 -7.99 -10.20 -33.14
N ARG A 248 -8.90 -11.17 -32.95
CA ARG A 248 -9.88 -11.56 -33.96
C ARG A 248 -10.87 -10.44 -34.25
N ASP A 249 -11.41 -9.80 -33.22
CA ASP A 249 -12.36 -8.70 -33.38
C ASP A 249 -11.69 -7.47 -34.02
N MET A 250 -10.41 -7.23 -33.71
CA MET A 250 -9.60 -6.18 -34.33
C MET A 250 -9.42 -6.43 -35.83
N ALA A 251 -9.09 -7.66 -36.23
CA ALA A 251 -8.95 -8.04 -37.63
C ALA A 251 -10.27 -7.90 -38.41
N ARG A 252 -11.39 -8.27 -37.79
CA ARG A 252 -12.73 -8.08 -38.37
C ARG A 252 -13.08 -6.61 -38.56
N ALA A 253 -12.80 -5.75 -37.56
CA ALA A 253 -13.03 -4.32 -37.67
C ALA A 253 -12.18 -3.70 -38.80
N ALA A 254 -10.90 -4.09 -38.90
CA ALA A 254 -10.02 -3.64 -39.98
C ALA A 254 -10.51 -4.08 -41.37
N ALA A 255 -10.98 -5.33 -41.51
CA ALA A 255 -11.56 -5.83 -42.76
C ALA A 255 -12.86 -5.10 -43.15
N ALA A 256 -13.61 -4.60 -42.17
CA ALA A 256 -14.80 -3.78 -42.37
C ALA A 256 -14.50 -2.27 -42.53
N LEU A 257 -13.21 -1.87 -42.62
CA LEU A 257 -12.75 -0.48 -42.70
C LEU A 257 -13.12 0.39 -41.48
N ASP A 258 -13.45 -0.22 -40.33
CA ASP A 258 -13.71 0.45 -39.05
C ASP A 258 -12.38 0.62 -38.28
N PHE A 259 -11.58 1.59 -38.74
CA PHE A 259 -10.23 1.83 -38.21
C PHE A 259 -10.22 2.37 -36.78
N GLU A 260 -11.23 3.13 -36.37
CA GLU A 260 -11.33 3.64 -35.00
C GLU A 260 -11.51 2.50 -33.99
N ARG A 261 -12.42 1.57 -34.29
CA ARG A 261 -12.63 0.38 -33.48
C ARG A 261 -11.41 -0.53 -33.49
N ALA A 262 -10.78 -0.74 -34.65
CA ALA A 262 -9.56 -1.52 -34.75
C ALA A 262 -8.42 -0.93 -33.90
N ALA A 263 -8.23 0.39 -33.94
CA ALA A 263 -7.24 1.08 -33.12
C ALA A 263 -7.52 0.93 -31.61
N LYS A 264 -8.78 1.03 -31.18
CA LYS A 264 -9.19 0.80 -29.79
C LYS A 264 -8.90 -0.62 -29.33
N LEU A 265 -9.27 -1.63 -30.13
CA LEU A 265 -9.01 -3.04 -29.83
C LEU A 265 -7.51 -3.34 -29.78
N ARG A 266 -6.71 -2.76 -30.69
CA ARG A 266 -5.25 -2.83 -30.68
C ARG A 266 -4.67 -2.29 -29.38
N GLY A 267 -5.16 -1.12 -28.92
CA GLY A 267 -4.76 -0.52 -27.65
C GLY A 267 -5.08 -1.44 -26.46
N GLN A 268 -6.24 -2.10 -26.45
CA GLN A 268 -6.60 -3.06 -25.41
C GLN A 268 -5.70 -4.29 -25.40
N VAL A 269 -5.38 -4.85 -26.58
CA VAL A 269 -4.43 -5.96 -26.72
C VAL A 269 -3.06 -5.56 -26.18
N PHE A 270 -2.54 -4.41 -26.62
CA PHE A 270 -1.26 -3.90 -26.15
C PHE A 270 -1.24 -3.72 -24.63
N ALA A 271 -2.29 -3.11 -24.07
CA ALA A 271 -2.40 -2.89 -22.63
C ALA A 271 -2.43 -4.22 -21.84
N LEU A 272 -3.13 -5.26 -22.32
CA LEU A 272 -3.16 -6.58 -21.67
C LEU A 272 -1.83 -7.34 -21.77
N GLU A 273 -1.12 -7.21 -22.89
CA GLU A 273 0.16 -7.87 -23.10
C GLU A 273 1.30 -7.17 -22.35
N HIS A 274 1.20 -5.85 -22.14
CA HIS A 274 2.25 -5.01 -21.54
C HIS A 274 1.89 -4.49 -20.15
N ILE A 275 1.06 -5.21 -19.38
CA ILE A 275 0.82 -4.89 -17.97
C ILE A 275 2.16 -5.01 -17.23
N ARG A 276 2.83 -3.88 -16.98
CA ARG A 276 4.08 -3.80 -16.22
C ARG A 276 3.78 -3.40 -14.80
N ASP A 277 4.07 -4.31 -13.88
CA ASP A 277 3.49 -4.33 -12.54
C ASP A 277 4.51 -3.89 -11.46
N VAL A 278 5.31 -2.86 -11.78
CA VAL A 278 6.55 -2.53 -11.05
C VAL A 278 6.30 -2.07 -9.60
N SER A 279 5.12 -1.53 -9.28
CA SER A 279 4.88 -0.83 -7.99
C SER A 279 3.85 -1.49 -7.07
N LEU A 280 3.26 -2.62 -7.48
CA LEU A 280 1.99 -3.07 -6.90
C LEU A 280 2.15 -3.92 -5.64
N ILE A 281 3.23 -4.71 -5.55
CA ILE A 281 3.48 -5.68 -4.47
C ILE A 281 4.65 -5.32 -3.53
N MET A 282 5.44 -4.28 -3.80
CA MET A 282 6.65 -3.99 -2.99
C MET A 282 6.41 -3.80 -1.48
N ARG A 283 5.18 -3.53 -1.02
CA ARG A 283 4.83 -3.50 0.43
C ARG A 283 4.42 -4.87 0.99
N GLU A 284 3.86 -5.77 0.19
CA GLU A 284 3.33 -7.07 0.65
C GLU A 284 4.38 -8.18 0.64
N ASP A 285 5.43 -8.03 -0.16
CA ASP A 285 6.57 -8.96 -0.15
C ASP A 285 7.49 -8.77 1.08
N VAL A 286 7.37 -7.64 1.77
CA VAL A 286 8.17 -7.33 2.96
C VAL A 286 7.65 -8.07 4.19
N ASP A 287 6.33 -8.15 4.37
CA ASP A 287 5.72 -8.75 5.55
C ASP A 287 5.24 -10.19 5.25
N LEU A 288 5.61 -11.14 6.11
CA LEU A 288 5.14 -12.52 6.02
C LEU A 288 3.65 -12.62 6.46
N PRO A 289 2.88 -13.56 5.90
CA PRO A 289 1.49 -13.79 6.30
C PRO A 289 1.44 -14.24 7.76
N PHE A 290 0.48 -13.74 8.56
CA PHE A 290 0.38 -14.05 9.99
C PHE A 290 1.60 -13.68 10.82
N ALA A 291 2.57 -12.92 10.27
CA ALA A 291 3.48 -12.18 11.11
C ALA A 291 2.58 -11.41 12.07
N PRO A 292 2.80 -11.51 13.40
CA PRO A 292 1.98 -10.80 14.35
C PRO A 292 1.90 -9.38 13.82
N VAL A 293 0.67 -8.87 13.66
CA VAL A 293 0.52 -7.43 13.78
C VAL A 293 1.09 -7.20 15.16
N ARG A 294 2.34 -6.72 15.21
CA ARG A 294 2.93 -6.33 16.47
C ARG A 294 2.04 -5.18 16.90
N ASP A 295 1.06 -5.50 17.74
CA ASP A 295 0.37 -4.54 18.61
C ASP A 295 1.34 -4.01 19.69
N ALA A 296 2.63 -4.35 19.58
CA ALA A 296 3.73 -3.53 20.02
C ALA A 296 4.27 -2.69 18.85
N GLY A 297 3.79 -1.45 18.72
CA GLY A 297 4.46 -0.41 17.93
C GLY A 297 4.14 -0.44 16.44
N TYR A 298 2.90 -0.09 16.07
CA TYR A 298 2.71 0.68 14.85
C TYR A 298 2.37 2.11 15.26
N LEU A 299 3.25 3.04 14.90
CA LEU A 299 2.96 4.46 14.96
C LEU A 299 1.67 4.74 14.19
N ASP A 300 0.57 4.93 14.93
CA ASP A 300 -0.74 5.15 14.36
C ASP A 300 -0.83 6.57 13.79
N LEU A 301 -0.56 6.67 12.49
CA LEU A 301 -0.69 7.93 11.75
C LEU A 301 -2.16 8.34 11.55
N ASN A 302 -3.12 7.48 11.85
CA ASN A 302 -4.53 7.84 11.95
C ASN A 302 -4.91 8.28 13.38
N GLY A 303 -4.01 8.11 14.35
CA GLY A 303 -4.14 8.66 15.69
C GLY A 303 -3.87 10.17 15.70
N ARG A 304 -3.56 10.70 16.89
CA ARG A 304 -3.25 12.12 17.07
C ARG A 304 -1.86 12.45 16.50
N VAL A 305 -1.80 13.15 15.39
CA VAL A 305 -0.55 13.69 14.80
C VAL A 305 -0.52 15.19 15.01
N GLU A 306 0.61 15.71 15.50
CA GLU A 306 0.76 17.15 15.74
C GLU A 306 1.87 17.73 14.87
N ALA A 307 1.62 18.91 14.29
CA ALA A 307 2.63 19.63 13.52
C ALA A 307 2.88 21.03 14.09
N TYR A 308 4.15 21.40 14.09
CA TYR A 308 4.67 22.63 14.70
C TYR A 308 5.41 23.47 13.67
N ASP A 309 5.11 24.77 13.65
CA ASP A 309 5.77 25.77 12.83
C ASP A 309 6.05 27.03 13.67
N ILE A 310 7.17 27.71 13.40
CA ILE A 310 7.56 28.96 14.06
C ILE A 310 7.56 30.07 13.03
N SER A 311 6.74 31.09 13.28
CA SER A 311 6.69 32.29 12.46
C SER A 311 7.24 33.49 13.22
N ASN A 312 8.19 34.20 12.59
CA ASN A 312 8.74 35.42 13.14
C ASN A 312 8.30 36.62 12.28
N ILE A 313 7.63 37.60 12.91
CA ILE A 313 7.21 38.83 12.26
C ILE A 313 8.21 39.93 12.59
N SER A 314 9.00 40.36 11.60
CA SER A 314 9.76 41.63 11.56
C SER A 314 10.20 42.15 12.95
N GLY A 315 10.84 41.28 13.75
CA GLY A 315 11.49 41.60 15.02
C GLY A 315 10.63 41.86 16.27
N THR A 316 9.29 41.84 16.24
CA THR A 316 8.49 42.31 17.40
C THR A 316 7.42 41.37 17.96
N SER A 317 7.04 40.29 17.27
CA SER A 317 6.12 39.28 17.83
C SER A 317 6.24 37.93 17.11
N ALA A 318 7.04 37.03 17.67
CA ALA A 318 7.12 35.64 17.21
C ALA A 318 5.97 34.79 17.76
N VAL A 319 5.47 33.88 16.93
CA VAL A 319 4.38 32.97 17.27
C VAL A 319 4.68 31.58 16.75
N GLY A 320 4.59 30.59 17.63
CA GLY A 320 4.53 29.19 17.26
C GLY A 320 3.10 28.73 17.03
N SER A 321 2.89 27.94 15.99
CA SER A 321 1.63 27.31 15.66
C SER A 321 1.69 25.82 15.96
N MET A 322 0.59 25.27 16.45
CA MET A 322 0.40 23.83 16.65
C MET A 322 -0.93 23.45 16.02
N VAL A 323 -0.88 22.54 15.07
CA VAL A 323 -2.06 21.94 14.44
C VAL A 323 -2.12 20.46 14.78
N VAL A 324 -3.34 19.92 14.78
CA VAL A 324 -3.59 18.54 15.17
C VAL A 324 -4.37 17.85 14.06
N PHE A 325 -3.96 16.63 13.72
CA PHE A 325 -4.67 15.73 12.82
C PHE A 325 -5.13 14.52 13.62
N GLU A 326 -6.36 14.09 13.38
CA GLU A 326 -6.95 12.85 13.90
C GLU A 326 -7.68 12.16 12.73
N GLU A 327 -7.57 10.85 12.64
CA GLU A 327 -8.10 10.03 11.53
C GLU A 327 -7.67 10.54 10.14
N GLY A 328 -6.45 11.09 10.07
CA GLY A 328 -5.89 11.65 8.84
C GLY A 328 -6.52 12.98 8.39
N LYS A 329 -7.32 13.64 9.24
CA LYS A 329 -8.01 14.90 8.95
C LYS A 329 -7.66 16.00 9.96
N PRO A 330 -7.69 17.28 9.55
CA PRO A 330 -7.48 18.43 10.45
C PRO A 330 -8.49 18.52 11.61
N ALA A 331 -8.03 18.39 12.85
CA ALA A 331 -8.81 18.57 14.08
C ALA A 331 -8.73 20.02 14.58
N LYS A 332 -9.38 20.94 13.85
CA LYS A 332 -9.27 22.41 14.06
C LYS A 332 -9.55 22.89 15.49
N ALA A 333 -10.43 22.21 16.23
CA ALA A 333 -10.75 22.56 17.62
C ALA A 333 -9.54 22.40 18.58
N LEU A 334 -8.57 21.58 18.21
CA LEU A 334 -7.37 21.30 19.00
C LEU A 334 -6.19 22.19 18.62
N TYR A 335 -6.35 23.07 17.64
CA TYR A 335 -5.27 23.97 17.20
C TYR A 335 -4.90 24.96 18.31
N ARG A 336 -3.62 25.28 18.42
CA ARG A 336 -3.11 26.22 19.43
C ARG A 336 -2.09 27.17 18.81
N LYS A 337 -2.05 28.39 19.34
CA LYS A 337 -1.03 29.39 19.04
C LYS A 337 -0.28 29.73 20.32
N PHE A 338 1.03 29.81 20.22
CA PHE A 338 1.93 30.12 21.32
C PHE A 338 2.64 31.42 20.99
N ARG A 339 2.20 32.52 21.63
CA ARG A 339 2.99 33.75 21.63
C ARG A 339 4.26 33.50 22.43
N ILE A 340 5.42 33.73 21.80
CA ILE A 340 6.74 33.61 22.40
C ILE A 340 6.90 34.72 23.45
N LYS A 341 7.40 34.36 24.64
CA LYS A 341 7.51 35.29 25.78
C LYS A 341 8.92 35.44 26.30
N THR A 342 9.72 34.37 26.28
CA THR A 342 11.00 34.33 27.01
C THR A 342 12.21 34.45 26.08
N VAL A 343 12.03 34.28 24.77
CA VAL A 343 13.10 34.41 23.78
C VAL A 343 13.18 35.84 23.23
N LYS A 344 14.35 36.47 23.35
CA LYS A 344 14.67 37.77 22.75
C LYS A 344 15.42 37.57 21.43
N GLY A 345 15.05 38.32 20.38
CA GLY A 345 15.68 38.24 19.05
C GLY A 345 15.14 37.10 18.16
N ALA A 346 15.64 37.00 16.93
CA ALA A 346 15.20 36.03 15.92
C ALA A 346 15.94 34.69 16.05
N ASN A 347 15.59 33.89 17.06
CA ASN A 347 16.15 32.56 17.26
C ASN A 347 15.08 31.47 17.25
N ASP A 348 14.81 30.93 16.05
CA ASP A 348 13.74 29.96 15.82
C ASP A 348 13.92 28.67 16.62
N PHE A 349 15.16 28.25 16.90
CA PHE A 349 15.44 27.08 17.74
C PHE A 349 14.97 27.30 19.17
N ALA A 350 15.34 28.43 19.78
CA ALA A 350 14.95 28.76 21.14
C ALA A 350 13.43 28.97 21.26
N MET A 351 12.80 29.53 20.23
CA MET A 351 11.34 29.71 20.17
C MET A 351 10.61 28.36 20.13
N MET A 352 11.09 27.41 19.32
CA MET A 352 10.55 26.06 19.26
C MET A 352 10.67 25.34 20.62
N GLU A 353 11.82 25.47 21.29
CA GLU A 353 12.01 24.91 22.63
C GLU A 353 11.01 25.52 23.64
N GLU A 354 10.79 26.84 23.64
CA GLU A 354 9.82 27.49 24.52
C GLU A 354 8.40 26.93 24.30
N VAL A 355 7.98 26.80 23.04
CA VAL A 355 6.66 26.26 22.68
C VAL A 355 6.49 24.83 23.18
N LEU A 356 7.48 23.97 22.93
CA LEU A 356 7.40 22.56 23.32
C LEU A 356 7.46 22.38 24.83
N ARG A 357 8.31 23.13 25.55
CA ARG A 357 8.31 23.10 27.03
C ARG A 357 6.94 23.44 27.58
N ARG A 358 6.32 24.52 27.08
CA ARG A 358 4.98 24.94 27.52
C ARG A 358 3.89 23.96 27.13
N ARG A 359 4.00 23.30 25.98
CA ARG A 359 3.09 22.22 25.60
C ARG A 359 3.22 21.05 26.58
N LEU A 360 4.45 20.59 26.85
CA LEU A 360 4.68 19.37 27.61
C LEU A 360 4.34 19.58 29.08
N SER A 361 4.61 20.77 29.63
CA SER A 361 4.14 21.14 30.97
C SER A 361 2.61 21.10 31.11
N ARG A 362 1.84 21.40 30.05
CA ARG A 362 0.37 21.33 30.09
C ARG A 362 -0.15 19.90 30.07
N GLU A 363 0.55 19.02 29.36
CA GLU A 363 0.28 17.59 29.35
C GLU A 363 0.60 16.99 30.73
N ALA A 364 1.78 17.27 31.29
CA ALA A 364 2.17 16.83 32.63
C ALA A 364 1.22 17.34 33.73
N ALA A 365 0.60 18.51 33.53
CA ALA A 365 -0.42 19.05 34.43
C ALA A 365 -1.82 18.43 34.25
N GLY A 366 -2.00 17.41 33.39
CA GLY A 366 -3.27 16.73 33.16
C GLY A 366 -4.34 17.58 32.48
N SER A 367 -3.97 18.63 31.75
CA SER A 367 -4.94 19.56 31.17
C SER A 367 -5.79 18.91 30.07
N LYS A 368 -7.12 19.05 30.14
CA LYS A 368 -8.07 18.49 29.15
C LYS A 368 -7.69 18.93 27.72
N GLY A 369 -7.52 17.96 26.81
CA GLY A 369 -7.17 18.18 25.39
C GLY A 369 -5.66 18.24 25.09
N TRP A 370 -4.78 18.05 26.08
CA TRP A 370 -3.32 18.13 25.93
C TRP A 370 -2.59 16.79 25.90
N GLY A 371 -3.28 15.68 25.63
CA GLY A 371 -2.66 14.35 25.53
C GLY A 371 -1.49 14.30 24.54
N LEU A 372 -0.58 13.35 24.75
CA LEU A 372 0.56 13.11 23.87
C LEU A 372 0.09 12.63 22.48
N PRO A 373 0.76 13.04 21.40
CA PRO A 373 0.44 12.58 20.07
C PRO A 373 1.15 11.25 19.78
N ALA A 374 0.65 10.52 18.81
CA ALA A 374 1.35 9.37 18.24
C ALA A 374 2.63 9.83 17.51
N LEU A 375 2.64 11.02 16.89
CA LEU A 375 3.79 11.55 16.16
C LEU A 375 3.83 13.07 16.21
N MET A 376 5.04 13.65 16.36
CA MET A 376 5.28 15.07 16.18
C MET A 376 5.98 15.37 14.84
N VAL A 377 5.49 16.36 14.12
CA VAL A 377 6.04 16.88 12.87
C VAL A 377 6.58 18.29 13.12
N ILE A 378 7.83 18.54 12.76
CA ILE A 378 8.50 19.82 12.95
C ILE A 378 8.83 20.41 11.58
N ASP A 379 8.43 21.65 11.30
CA ASP A 379 8.86 22.37 10.09
C ASP A 379 10.31 22.85 10.25
N GLY A 380 11.25 21.92 10.06
CA GLY A 380 12.64 22.08 10.48
C GLY A 380 13.57 20.96 10.06
N GLY A 381 14.87 21.29 9.96
CA GLY A 381 15.95 20.33 9.71
C GLY A 381 16.52 19.67 10.96
N GLU A 382 17.64 18.95 10.79
CA GLU A 382 18.34 18.17 11.84
C GLU A 382 18.62 18.96 13.12
N GLY A 383 19.02 20.23 12.99
CA GLY A 383 19.26 21.10 14.14
C GLY A 383 18.01 21.36 15.00
N GLN A 384 16.82 21.49 14.38
CA GLN A 384 15.58 21.72 15.11
C GLN A 384 15.09 20.41 15.75
N VAL A 385 15.11 19.31 15.00
CA VAL A 385 14.71 17.98 15.51
C VAL A 385 15.55 17.58 16.73
N GLY A 386 16.88 17.72 16.67
CA GLY A 386 17.75 17.39 17.80
C GLY A 386 17.52 18.24 19.06
N ARG A 387 16.99 19.47 18.90
CA ARG A 387 16.60 20.35 20.03
C ARG A 387 15.28 19.91 20.65
N VAL A 388 14.31 19.55 19.82
CA VAL A 388 13.02 18.98 20.24
C VAL A 388 13.25 17.71 21.08
N LEU A 389 14.08 16.79 20.59
CA LEU A 389 14.39 15.53 21.31
C LEU A 389 14.95 15.80 22.72
N ARG A 390 15.91 16.73 22.85
CA ARG A 390 16.46 17.12 24.17
C ARG A 390 15.42 17.72 25.13
N VAL A 391 14.47 18.50 24.60
CA VAL A 391 13.37 19.02 25.42
C VAL A 391 12.50 17.87 25.91
N MET A 392 12.17 16.91 25.04
CA MET A 392 11.32 15.76 25.38
C MET A 392 11.97 14.84 26.41
N ASP A 393 13.28 14.59 26.29
CA ASP A 393 14.06 13.83 27.26
C ASP A 393 13.96 14.43 28.66
N GLY A 394 14.01 15.76 28.78
CA GLY A 394 13.85 16.48 30.05
C GLY A 394 12.46 16.35 30.69
N PHE A 395 11.44 15.93 29.93
CA PHE A 395 10.10 15.63 30.43
C PHE A 395 9.83 14.11 30.49
N GLY A 396 10.81 13.26 30.15
CA GLY A 396 10.63 11.80 30.11
C GLY A 396 9.69 11.31 29.00
N VAL A 397 9.44 12.10 27.96
CA VAL A 397 8.47 11.81 26.89
C VAL A 397 9.15 11.16 25.69
N ARG A 398 8.64 10.02 25.23
CA ARG A 398 9.22 9.21 24.14
C ARG A 398 8.41 9.20 22.85
N VAL A 399 7.82 10.32 22.48
CA VAL A 399 7.02 10.43 21.24
C VAL A 399 7.96 10.54 20.03
N PRO A 400 7.73 9.81 18.93
CA PRO A 400 8.56 9.93 17.74
C PRO A 400 8.42 11.30 17.04
N VAL A 401 9.53 11.78 16.45
CA VAL A 401 9.64 13.12 15.85
C VAL A 401 10.14 13.05 14.41
N VAL A 402 9.48 13.78 13.51
CA VAL A 402 9.88 13.92 12.10
C VAL A 402 10.04 15.40 11.76
N GLY A 403 11.22 15.79 11.34
CA GLY A 403 11.49 17.09 10.73
C GLY A 403 11.23 17.07 9.22
N ILE A 404 10.69 18.15 8.69
CA ILE A 404 10.57 18.39 7.25
C ILE A 404 11.38 19.63 6.90
N ALA A 405 12.51 19.45 6.21
CA ALA A 405 13.37 20.53 5.73
C ALA A 405 13.15 20.80 4.23
N LYS A 406 13.35 22.05 3.81
CA LYS A 406 13.37 22.41 2.38
C LYS A 406 14.64 21.84 1.73
N GLY A 407 14.50 21.06 0.65
CA GLY A 407 15.65 20.56 -0.11
C GLY A 407 16.39 21.65 -0.90
N PHE A 408 17.61 21.34 -1.35
CA PHE A 408 18.52 22.27 -2.04
C PHE A 408 17.87 22.98 -3.26
N ASP A 409 17.05 22.27 -4.04
CA ASP A 409 16.37 22.84 -5.22
C ASP A 409 14.97 23.43 -4.96
N ARG A 410 14.56 23.57 -3.68
CA ARG A 410 13.21 24.02 -3.25
C ARG A 410 12.03 23.21 -3.83
N LYS A 411 12.27 22.16 -4.62
CA LYS A 411 11.25 21.31 -5.27
C LYS A 411 10.96 19.99 -4.53
N GLN A 412 11.81 19.58 -3.58
CA GLN A 412 11.61 18.34 -2.82
C GLN A 412 11.85 18.56 -1.32
N ASP A 413 10.93 18.08 -0.49
CA ASP A 413 11.08 18.07 0.96
C ASP A 413 12.05 16.97 1.41
N ARG A 414 13.00 17.31 2.28
CA ARG A 414 13.89 16.35 2.95
C ARG A 414 13.31 16.00 4.32
N LEU A 415 13.02 14.72 4.52
CA LEU A 415 12.54 14.19 5.80
C LEU A 415 13.72 13.85 6.70
N VAL A 416 13.65 14.32 7.95
CA VAL A 416 14.67 14.17 8.98
C VAL A 416 14.06 13.42 10.16
N TYR A 417 14.59 12.23 10.46
CA TYR A 417 14.12 11.38 11.54
C TYR A 417 15.17 10.31 11.81
N ASP A 418 15.07 9.62 12.95
CA ASP A 418 15.93 8.49 13.25
C ASP A 418 15.63 7.32 12.32
N ARG A 419 16.57 6.99 11.42
CA ARG A 419 16.42 5.89 10.46
C ARG A 419 16.74 4.53 11.07
N THR A 420 17.38 4.50 12.23
CA THR A 420 17.65 3.26 12.98
C THR A 420 16.39 2.76 13.67
N ASP A 421 15.47 3.66 14.00
CA ASP A 421 14.09 3.34 14.34
C ASP A 421 13.33 2.82 13.11
N THR A 422 13.29 1.49 13.00
CA THR A 422 12.60 0.82 11.89
C THR A 422 11.09 1.06 11.87
N GLU A 423 10.47 1.38 13.00
CA GLU A 423 9.04 1.66 13.10
C GLU A 423 8.73 3.06 12.56
N LEU A 424 9.46 4.06 13.05
CA LEU A 424 9.37 5.44 12.57
C LEU A 424 9.71 5.54 11.08
N HIS A 425 10.76 4.85 10.63
CA HIS A 425 11.13 4.81 9.22
C HIS A 425 10.00 4.26 8.35
N ARG A 426 9.38 3.15 8.74
CA ARG A 426 8.21 2.60 8.02
C ARG A 426 7.01 3.54 8.07
N ALA A 427 6.73 4.17 9.20
CA ALA A 427 5.64 5.13 9.33
C ALA A 427 5.82 6.32 8.38
N VAL A 428 7.01 6.93 8.37
CA VAL A 428 7.37 8.06 7.50
C VAL A 428 7.22 7.69 6.02
N MET A 429 7.73 6.52 5.62
CA MET A 429 7.62 6.03 4.24
C MET A 429 6.18 5.69 3.83
N ARG A 430 5.31 5.31 4.78
CA ARG A 430 3.89 5.05 4.53
C ARG A 430 3.03 6.31 4.48
N GLY A 431 3.34 7.29 5.32
CA GLY A 431 2.53 8.46 5.59
C GLY A 431 3.09 9.79 5.08
N LYS A 432 4.03 9.79 4.13
CA LYS A 432 4.64 11.03 3.61
C LYS A 432 3.61 12.13 3.28
N GLU A 433 2.49 11.76 2.65
CA GLU A 433 1.42 12.70 2.29
C GLU A 433 0.70 13.31 3.51
N ILE A 434 0.50 12.57 4.61
CA ILE A 434 -0.12 13.14 5.82
C ILE A 434 0.87 14.06 6.54
N LEU A 435 2.16 13.72 6.57
CA LEU A 435 3.19 14.56 7.19
C LEU A 435 3.34 15.90 6.45
N GLN A 436 3.36 15.87 5.12
CA GLN A 436 3.39 17.07 4.29
C GLN A 436 2.14 17.93 4.49
N ARG A 437 0.94 17.32 4.46
CA ARG A 437 -0.31 18.05 4.74
C ARG A 437 -0.34 18.66 6.13
N ALA A 438 0.18 17.97 7.14
CA ALA A 438 0.25 18.49 8.50
C ALA A 438 1.19 19.69 8.61
N ARG A 439 2.37 19.64 7.97
CA ARG A 439 3.28 20.79 7.87
C ARG A 439 2.63 21.97 7.15
N ASP A 440 2.07 21.73 5.96
CA ASP A 440 1.45 22.79 5.16
C ASP A 440 0.30 23.47 5.89
N GLU A 441 -0.46 22.69 6.67
CA GLU A 441 -1.53 23.19 7.51
C GLU A 441 -1.00 24.00 8.71
N ALA A 442 0.11 23.57 9.34
CA ALA A 442 0.78 24.34 10.40
C ALA A 442 1.27 25.69 9.88
N HIS A 443 1.93 25.67 8.72
CA HIS A 443 2.40 26.87 8.03
C HIS A 443 1.23 27.79 7.65
N ARG A 444 0.15 27.24 7.07
CA ARG A 444 -1.07 27.99 6.74
C ARG A 444 -1.70 28.62 7.99
N PHE A 445 -1.76 27.88 9.09
CA PHE A 445 -2.32 28.36 10.35
C PHE A 445 -1.49 29.48 10.98
N ALA A 446 -0.17 29.42 10.87
CA ALA A 446 0.72 30.51 11.24
C ALA A 446 0.49 31.76 10.37
N VAL A 447 0.48 31.61 9.03
CA VAL A 447 0.29 32.72 8.08
C VAL A 447 -1.07 33.39 8.22
N SER A 448 -2.14 32.63 8.49
CA SER A 448 -3.49 33.20 8.71
C SER A 448 -3.53 34.17 9.89
N TYR A 449 -2.72 33.96 10.92
CA TYR A 449 -2.62 34.86 12.07
C TYR A 449 -2.08 36.24 11.69
N HIS A 450 -1.11 36.27 10.76
CA HIS A 450 -0.51 37.50 10.27
C HIS A 450 -1.50 38.37 9.49
N ARG A 451 -2.43 37.74 8.74
CA ARG A 451 -3.49 38.49 8.04
C ARG A 451 -4.46 39.15 9.01
N THR A 452 -4.90 38.44 10.05
CA THR A 452 -5.84 38.97 11.06
C THR A 452 -5.23 40.05 11.95
N LEU A 453 -3.91 40.00 12.22
CA LEU A 453 -3.22 41.05 12.97
C LEU A 453 -3.00 42.32 12.13
N ARG A 454 -2.77 42.20 10.81
CA ARG A 454 -2.69 43.36 9.91
C ARG A 454 -4.03 44.06 9.75
N SER A 455 -5.14 43.32 9.64
CA SER A 455 -6.49 43.90 9.51
C SER A 455 -7.05 44.53 10.79
N LYS A 456 -6.39 44.33 11.94
CA LYS A 456 -6.73 44.98 13.22
C LYS A 456 -5.86 46.21 13.53
N ARG A 457 -4.84 46.45 12.71
CA ARG A 457 -3.91 47.60 12.81
C ARG A 457 -4.07 48.60 11.66
N SER A 458 -4.87 48.26 10.64
CA SER A 458 -5.52 49.18 9.70
C SER A 458 -6.92 49.47 10.20
#